data_AF-W6M8M5-F1
#
_entry.id   AF-W6M8M5-F1
#
_cell.length_a   1.000
_cell.length_b   1.000
_cell.length_c   1.000
_cell.angle_alpha   90.00
_cell.angle_beta   90.00
_cell.angle_gamma   90.00
#
_symmetry.space_group_name_H-M   'P 1'
#
loop_
_entity.id
_entity.type
_entity.pdbx_description
1 polymer ?
#
loop_
_entity_poly.entity_id
_entity_poly.type
_entity_poly.pdbx_seq_one_letter_code
_entity_poly.pdbx_strand_id
1 'polypeptide(L)'
;MLGGRDDATCQKLLDRIGLQGKRFITDDWPGYHRLIPAAQLTTGKHLTVPIEQDNSNIRHFLARFRRRTKVVSKTEEMVDLNRPGFVGGSDL
;
A
#
# COMPACT_ATOMS: atom_id res chain seq x y z
N MET A 1 -10.16 12.74 -15.92
CA MET A 1 -9.36 11.54 -15.63
C MET A 1 -9.63 11.11 -14.20
N LEU A 2 -9.91 9.85 -13.92
CA LEU A 2 -10.09 9.39 -12.53
C LEU A 2 -8.72 9.18 -11.87
N GLY A 3 -8.58 9.61 -10.61
CA GLY A 3 -7.34 9.40 -9.84
C GLY A 3 -6.18 10.33 -10.20
N GLY A 4 -6.46 11.60 -10.53
CA GLY A 4 -5.41 12.60 -10.77
C GLY A 4 -4.50 12.78 -9.55
N ARG A 5 -3.19 12.80 -9.76
CA ARG A 5 -2.18 13.07 -8.72
C ARG A 5 -1.81 14.55 -8.73
N ASP A 6 -2.83 15.40 -8.64
CA ASP A 6 -2.72 16.85 -8.64
C ASP A 6 -3.15 17.46 -7.30
N ASP A 7 -2.80 18.74 -7.11
CA ASP A 7 -3.03 19.47 -5.87
C ASP A 7 -4.53 19.62 -5.58
N ALA A 8 -5.34 19.84 -6.62
CA ALA A 8 -6.79 19.98 -6.48
C ALA A 8 -7.43 18.70 -5.94
N THR A 9 -6.93 17.54 -6.37
CA THR A 9 -7.39 16.24 -5.88
C THR A 9 -6.96 16.01 -4.44
N CYS A 10 -5.73 16.38 -4.09
CA CYS A 10 -5.26 16.32 -2.71
C CYS A 10 -6.05 17.26 -1.79
N GLN A 11 -6.35 18.49 -2.24
CA GLN A 11 -7.13 19.45 -1.46
C GLN A 11 -8.51 18.89 -1.12
N LYS A 12 -9.21 18.28 -2.09
CA LYS A 12 -10.51 17.63 -1.85
C LYS A 12 -10.45 16.54 -0.79
N LEU A 13 -9.33 15.80 -0.71
CA LEU A 13 -9.11 14.80 0.34
C LEU A 13 -8.93 15.48 1.71
N LEU A 14 -8.10 16.51 1.77
CA LEU A 14 -7.84 17.26 3.00
C LEU A 14 -9.08 17.97 3.53
N ASP A 15 -9.93 18.51 2.65
CA ASP A 15 -11.21 19.14 3.03
C ASP A 15 -12.16 18.14 3.70
N ARG A 16 -12.15 16.88 3.26
CA ARG A 16 -12.98 15.82 3.85
C ARG A 16 -12.45 15.33 5.19
N ILE A 17 -11.14 15.22 5.31
CA ILE A 17 -10.49 14.68 6.53
C ILE A 17 -10.35 15.77 7.61
N GLY A 18 -10.12 17.02 7.18
CA GLY A 18 -9.82 18.17 8.02
C GLY A 18 -8.43 18.09 8.64
N LEU A 19 -7.73 19.23 8.74
CA LEU A 19 -6.36 19.31 9.27
C LEU A 19 -6.28 19.41 10.80
N GLN A 20 -7.37 19.83 11.46
CA GLN A 20 -7.35 20.15 12.88
C GLN A 20 -7.09 18.90 13.74
N GLY A 21 -6.08 19.00 14.62
CA GLY A 21 -5.69 17.96 15.57
C GLY A 21 -5.03 16.71 14.94
N LYS A 22 -4.67 16.72 13.66
CA LYS A 22 -4.15 15.54 12.96
C LYS A 22 -2.67 15.61 12.66
N ARG A 23 -2.08 14.42 12.52
CA ARG A 23 -0.73 14.20 12.00
C ARG A 23 -0.82 13.29 10.80
N PHE A 24 -0.15 13.67 9.74
CA PHE A 24 -0.15 12.96 8.47
C PHE A 24 1.18 12.26 8.30
N ILE A 25 1.12 10.95 8.08
CA ILE A 25 2.27 10.13 7.72
C ILE A 25 2.10 9.76 6.25
N THR A 26 3.02 10.22 5.41
CA THR A 26 2.87 10.10 3.95
C THR A 26 4.13 9.60 3.26
N ASP A 27 3.96 9.17 2.01
CA ASP A 27 5.09 9.06 1.07
C ASP A 27 5.65 10.46 0.76
N ASP A 28 6.82 10.50 0.12
CA ASP A 28 7.51 11.77 -0.23
C ASP A 28 6.97 12.38 -1.53
N TRP A 29 5.64 12.47 -1.64
CA TRP A 29 5.01 13.12 -2.79
C TRP A 29 4.99 14.65 -2.61
N PRO A 30 5.52 15.44 -3.57
CA PRO A 30 5.61 16.91 -3.46
C PRO A 30 4.29 17.64 -3.25
N GLY A 31 3.14 17.04 -3.57
CA GLY A 31 1.83 17.62 -3.28
C GLY A 31 1.54 17.75 -1.79
N TYR A 32 1.98 16.79 -0.97
CA TYR A 32 1.74 16.84 0.47
C TYR A 32 2.50 17.97 1.15
N HIS A 33 3.75 18.20 0.77
CA HIS A 33 4.57 19.30 1.29
C HIS A 33 4.00 20.69 0.97
N ARG A 34 3.25 20.82 -0.13
CA ARG A 34 2.61 22.09 -0.53
C ARG A 34 1.30 22.36 0.19
N LEU A 35 0.58 21.31 0.61
CA LEU A 35 -0.81 21.42 1.08
C LEU A 35 -1.00 21.09 2.56
N ILE A 36 -0.05 20.37 3.18
CA ILE A 36 -0.11 19.99 4.59
C ILE A 36 0.94 20.82 5.35
N PRO A 37 0.58 21.49 6.46
CA PRO A 37 1.53 22.21 7.28
C PRO A 37 2.68 21.31 7.73
N ALA A 38 3.93 21.79 7.61
CA ALA A 38 5.12 21.00 7.95
C ALA A 38 5.09 20.43 9.37
N ALA A 39 4.52 21.16 10.34
CA ALA A 39 4.36 20.69 11.73
C ALA A 39 3.43 19.48 11.88
N GLN A 40 2.56 19.23 10.89
CA GLN A 40 1.62 18.11 10.87
C GLN A 40 2.08 16.98 9.94
N LEU A 41 3.11 17.19 9.12
CA LEU A 41 3.56 16.26 8.10
C LEU A 41 4.78 15.48 8.56
N THR A 42 4.72 14.17 8.43
CA THR A 42 5.85 13.27 8.64
C THR A 42 6.04 12.42 7.39
N THR A 43 7.19 12.59 6.73
CA THR A 43 7.52 11.92 5.48
C THR A 43 8.48 10.77 5.73
N GLY A 44 8.26 9.65 5.05
CA GLY A 44 9.21 8.55 4.97
C GLY A 44 8.61 7.20 5.31
N LYS A 45 9.44 6.16 5.24
CA LYS A 45 9.02 4.76 5.34
C LYS A 45 8.89 4.25 6.78
N HIS A 46 9.27 5.06 7.76
CA HIS A 46 9.50 4.62 9.14
C HIS A 46 8.23 4.18 9.89
N LEU A 47 7.05 4.28 9.27
CA LEU A 47 5.77 3.77 9.79
C LEU A 47 4.89 3.19 8.66
N THR A 48 5.43 2.95 7.46
CA THR A 48 4.62 2.54 6.30
C THR A 48 4.48 1.02 6.19
N VAL A 49 5.33 0.24 6.86
CA VAL A 49 5.30 -1.22 6.79
C VAL A 49 3.90 -1.80 7.12
N PRO A 50 3.22 -1.38 8.19
CA PRO A 50 1.86 -1.87 8.48
C PRO A 50 0.85 -1.50 7.38
N ILE A 51 0.90 -0.26 6.89
CA ILE A 51 0.01 0.24 5.82
C ILE A 51 0.24 -0.53 4.52
N GLU A 52 1.49 -0.80 4.17
CA GLU A 52 1.86 -1.59 3.00
C GLU A 52 1.40 -3.05 3.13
N GLN A 53 1.53 -3.63 4.33
CA GLN A 53 1.03 -4.96 4.66
C GLN A 53 -0.48 -5.04 4.48
N ASP A 54 -1.23 -4.07 5.02
CA ASP A 54 -2.70 -4.02 4.92
C ASP A 54 -3.14 -3.84 3.46
N ASN A 55 -2.50 -2.92 2.73
CA ASN A 55 -2.77 -2.73 1.31
C ASN A 55 -2.49 -4.00 0.49
N SER A 56 -1.43 -4.74 0.83
CA SER A 56 -1.11 -6.03 0.22
C SER A 56 -2.17 -7.08 0.52
N ASN A 57 -2.64 -7.14 1.77
CA ASN A 57 -3.69 -8.06 2.23
C ASN A 57 -5.03 -7.77 1.53
N ILE A 58 -5.47 -6.51 1.47
CA ILE A 58 -6.71 -6.12 0.80
C ILE A 58 -6.68 -6.55 -0.68
N ARG A 59 -5.60 -6.23 -1.39
CA ARG A 59 -5.42 -6.67 -2.79
C ARG A 59 -5.41 -8.19 -2.90
N HIS A 60 -4.79 -8.89 -1.95
CA HIS A 60 -4.77 -10.33 -1.93
C HIS A 60 -6.17 -10.93 -1.75
N PHE A 61 -6.94 -10.48 -0.76
CA PHE A 61 -8.29 -10.98 -0.50
C PHE A 61 -9.22 -10.76 -1.69
N LEU A 62 -9.20 -9.57 -2.29
CA LEU A 62 -9.97 -9.29 -3.49
C LEU A 62 -9.55 -10.17 -4.67
N ALA A 63 -8.26 -10.45 -4.81
CA ALA A 63 -7.78 -11.32 -5.88
C ALA A 63 -8.20 -12.79 -5.71
N ARG A 64 -8.50 -13.25 -4.47
CA ARG A 64 -8.90 -14.64 -4.21
C ARG A 64 -10.23 -15.02 -4.87
N PHE A 65 -11.08 -14.04 -5.18
CA PHE A 65 -12.30 -14.28 -5.95
C PHE A 65 -12.03 -14.80 -7.37
N ARG A 66 -10.83 -14.55 -7.93
CA ARG A 66 -10.47 -14.96 -9.29
C ARG A 66 -9.30 -15.96 -9.36
N ARG A 67 -8.48 -16.06 -8.32
CA ARG A 67 -7.29 -16.94 -8.31
C ARG A 67 -7.03 -17.54 -6.94
N ARG A 68 -6.47 -18.75 -6.91
CA ARG A 68 -6.18 -19.47 -5.66
C ARG A 68 -4.89 -19.00 -4.96
N THR A 69 -3.97 -18.38 -5.70
CA THR A 69 -2.62 -18.01 -5.24
C THR A 69 -2.50 -16.58 -4.72
N LYS A 70 -1.41 -16.28 -3.99
CA LYS A 70 -1.13 -14.92 -3.51
C LYS A 70 -1.01 -13.93 -4.67
N VAL A 71 -1.44 -12.69 -4.45
CA VAL A 71 -1.56 -11.70 -5.53
C VAL A 71 -0.22 -11.41 -6.25
N VAL A 72 0.88 -11.55 -5.50
CA VAL A 72 2.26 -11.32 -5.95
C VAL A 72 2.96 -12.57 -6.44
N SER A 73 2.36 -13.75 -6.31
CA SER A 73 2.91 -15.01 -6.81
C SER A 73 2.58 -15.17 -8.29
N LYS A 74 3.60 -15.44 -9.10
CA LYS A 74 3.48 -15.61 -10.55
C LYS A 74 3.02 -17.02 -10.94
N THR A 75 3.41 -18.02 -10.16
CA THR A 75 3.09 -19.45 -10.36
C THR A 75 2.65 -20.09 -9.04
N GLU A 76 1.97 -21.23 -9.12
CA GLU A 76 1.66 -22.05 -7.93
C GLU A 76 2.95 -22.54 -7.25
N GLU A 77 3.96 -22.93 -8.03
CA GLU A 77 5.29 -23.34 -7.55
C GLU A 77 5.96 -22.27 -6.66
N MET A 78 5.83 -20.98 -7.00
CA MET A 78 6.34 -19.88 -6.18
C MET A 78 5.64 -19.79 -4.82
N VAL A 79 4.37 -20.21 -4.73
CA VAL A 79 3.63 -20.27 -3.46
C VAL A 79 4.15 -21.42 -2.61
N ASP A 80 4.42 -22.57 -3.23
CA ASP A 80 4.91 -23.75 -2.54
C ASP A 80 6.33 -23.53 -2.00
N LEU A 81 7.24 -22.94 -2.80
CA LEU A 81 8.60 -22.57 -2.35
C LEU A 81 8.64 -21.61 -1.15
N ASN A 82 7.61 -20.79 -0.98
CA ASN A 82 7.51 -19.87 0.16
C ASN A 82 6.81 -20.49 1.39
N ARG A 83 6.31 -21.72 1.30
CA ARG A 83 5.70 -22.43 2.43
C ARG A 83 6.80 -22.94 3.36
N PRO A 84 6.76 -22.63 4.68
CA PRO A 84 7.73 -23.18 5.63
C PRO A 84 7.73 -24.71 5.58
N GLY A 85 8.90 -25.31 5.41
CA GLY A 85 9.07 -26.77 5.33
C GLY A 85 8.82 -27.38 3.95
N PHE A 86 8.58 -26.58 2.89
CA PHE A 86 8.57 -27.11 1.53
C PHE A 86 10.01 -27.38 1.07
N VAL A 87 10.30 -28.64 0.79
CA VAL A 87 11.55 -29.09 0.16
C VAL A 87 11.15 -29.40 -1.28
N GLY A 88 11.67 -28.61 -2.23
CA GLY A 88 11.30 -28.70 -3.64
C GLY A 88 11.38 -30.14 -4.15
N GLY A 89 10.32 -30.59 -4.84
CA GLY A 89 10.27 -31.91 -5.45
C GLY A 89 11.37 -32.04 -6.50
N SER A 90 12.40 -32.81 -6.16
CA SER A 90 13.23 -33.51 -7.13
C SER A 90 12.45 -34.76 -7.55
N ASP A 91 11.73 -34.71 -8.67
CA ASP A 91 11.27 -35.90 -9.39
C ASP A 91 11.23 -35.56 -10.89
N LEU A 92 12.38 -35.75 -11.55
CA LEU A 92 12.45 -36.36 -12.88
C LEU A 92 12.66 -37.86 -12.67
#